data_AF-A0A957K968-F1
#
_entry.id   AF-A0A957K968-F1
#
_cell.length_a   1.000
_cell.length_b   1.000
_cell.length_c   1.000
_cell.angle_alpha   90.00
_cell.angle_beta   90.00
_cell.angle_gamma   90.00
#
_symmetry.space_group_name_H-M   'P 1'
#
loop_
_entity.id
_entity.type
_entity.pdbx_description
1 polymer ?
#
loop_
_entity_poly.entity_id
_entity_poly.type
_entity_poly.pdbx_seq_one_letter_code
_entity_poly.pdbx_strand_id
1 'polypeptide(L)'
;GAYIPTPRFRTEDGTPSPQPRTMPARRAAGTAFDRQMMHEQIRYRFGPDDLLDLMFDLRMNESDIVAPGQPLSSAVTNIIDLAEETGIGGELTLAVERILTPPEADNLPRLEKLSVDSPPTVLRHVLLAHFSRDQLRQFATSLNIDWEELGPGDKKSLTRGLLLYLYRRNRLDELLKLIQAAPAGS
;
A
#
# COMPACT_ATOMS: atom_id res chain seq x y z
N GLY A 1 -49.20 -33.86 1.76
CA GLY A 1 -47.73 -33.86 1.93
C GLY A 1 -47.35 -32.61 2.66
N ALA A 2 -46.85 -32.74 3.89
CA ALA A 2 -46.48 -31.61 4.75
C ALA A 2 -44.96 -31.57 4.89
N TYR A 3 -44.40 -30.39 4.65
CA TYR A 3 -42.97 -30.07 4.68
C TYR A 3 -42.47 -30.07 6.14
N ILE A 4 -41.45 -30.88 6.43
CA ILE A 4 -40.76 -30.88 7.73
C ILE A 4 -39.47 -30.06 7.55
N PRO A 5 -39.33 -28.88 8.19
CA PRO A 5 -38.07 -28.16 8.20
C PRO A 5 -37.09 -28.82 9.19
N THR A 6 -35.85 -28.99 8.75
CA THR A 6 -34.69 -29.52 9.50
C THR A 6 -34.34 -28.59 10.69
N PRO A 7 -33.92 -29.13 11.85
CA PRO A 7 -33.66 -28.32 13.04
C PRO A 7 -32.37 -27.48 12.92
N ARG A 8 -32.44 -26.26 13.47
CA ARG A 8 -31.31 -25.33 13.64
C ARG A 8 -30.35 -25.89 14.71
N PHE A 9 -29.06 -25.92 14.38
CA PHE A 9 -27.97 -26.28 15.28
C PHE A 9 -28.03 -25.45 16.59
N ARG A 10 -28.04 -26.15 17.73
CA ARG A 10 -27.85 -25.62 19.09
C ARG A 10 -26.51 -26.16 19.60
N THR A 11 -25.73 -25.36 20.31
CA THR A 11 -24.57 -25.84 21.09
C THR A 11 -25.05 -26.61 22.33
N GLU A 12 -24.23 -27.51 22.86
CA GLU A 12 -24.59 -28.45 23.94
C GLU A 12 -25.01 -27.75 25.26
N ASP A 13 -24.57 -26.51 25.48
CA ASP A 13 -24.89 -25.74 26.70
C ASP A 13 -26.11 -24.80 26.57
N GLY A 14 -26.90 -24.93 25.50
CA GLY A 14 -28.14 -24.15 25.34
C GLY A 14 -27.97 -22.65 25.09
N THR A 15 -26.74 -22.17 24.89
CA THR A 15 -26.45 -20.80 24.48
C THR A 15 -26.70 -20.62 22.97
N PRO A 16 -27.24 -19.47 22.53
CA PRO A 16 -27.36 -19.20 21.10
C PRO A 16 -25.97 -19.15 20.46
N SER A 17 -25.77 -19.88 19.36
CA SER A 17 -24.54 -19.80 18.57
C SER A 17 -24.27 -18.34 18.18
N PRO A 18 -23.02 -17.84 18.28
CA PRO A 18 -22.71 -16.48 17.89
C PRO A 18 -23.10 -16.29 16.43
N GLN A 19 -24.00 -15.33 16.17
CA GLN A 19 -24.37 -14.99 14.81
C GLN A 19 -23.10 -14.51 14.08
N PRO A 20 -22.87 -14.92 12.82
CA PRO A 20 -21.83 -14.32 12.00
C PRO A 20 -22.08 -12.82 11.97
N ARG A 21 -21.06 -12.03 12.35
CA ARG A 21 -21.14 -10.56 12.38
C ARG A 21 -21.66 -10.11 11.02
N THR A 22 -22.86 -9.55 10.99
CA THR A 22 -23.36 -8.83 9.84
C THR A 22 -22.45 -7.63 9.69
N MET A 23 -21.58 -7.65 8.68
CA MET A 23 -20.80 -6.47 8.31
C MET A 23 -21.80 -5.35 8.08
N PRO A 24 -21.72 -4.21 8.81
CA PRO A 24 -22.60 -3.10 8.50
C PRO A 24 -22.35 -2.70 7.05
N ALA A 25 -23.44 -2.54 6.29
CA ALA A 25 -23.41 -1.95 4.97
C ALA A 25 -22.51 -0.72 5.01
N ARG A 26 -21.55 -0.65 4.07
CA ARG A 26 -20.53 0.39 3.91
C ARG A 26 -21.14 1.77 4.10
N ARG A 27 -21.22 2.23 5.35
CA ARG A 27 -21.41 3.62 5.67
C ARG A 27 -20.13 4.26 5.17
N ALA A 28 -20.26 5.36 4.44
CA ALA A 28 -19.19 6.32 4.28
C ALA A 28 -18.79 6.76 5.68
N ALA A 29 -17.95 5.98 6.34
CA ALA A 29 -17.30 6.36 7.58
C ALA A 29 -16.43 7.53 7.16
N GLY A 30 -16.76 8.73 7.64
CA GLY A 30 -15.72 9.72 7.80
C GLY A 30 -14.62 9.02 8.56
N THR A 31 -13.49 8.77 7.89
CA THR A 31 -12.31 8.12 8.46
C THR A 31 -11.74 9.09 9.47
N ALA A 32 -12.35 9.14 10.66
CA ALA A 32 -11.77 9.84 11.77
C ALA A 32 -10.42 9.16 12.02
N PHE A 33 -9.35 9.91 11.75
CA PHE A 33 -7.99 9.48 12.00
C PHE A 33 -7.86 9.15 13.50
N ASP A 34 -7.80 7.86 13.81
CA ASP A 34 -7.55 7.38 15.17
C ASP A 34 -6.05 7.15 15.32
N ARG A 35 -5.39 8.13 15.94
CA ARG A 35 -3.95 8.15 16.17
C ARG A 35 -3.46 6.91 16.91
N GLN A 36 -4.18 6.48 17.95
CA GLN A 36 -3.78 5.33 18.75
C GLN A 36 -3.89 4.05 17.92
N MET A 37 -5.00 3.88 17.21
CA MET A 37 -5.19 2.74 16.31
C MET A 37 -4.09 2.69 15.24
N MET A 38 -3.76 3.81 14.60
CA MET A 38 -2.68 3.87 13.59
C MET A 38 -1.33 3.47 14.17
N HIS A 39 -1.00 3.97 15.36
CA HIS A 39 0.22 3.62 16.05
C HIS A 39 0.31 2.12 16.33
N GLU A 40 -0.75 1.50 16.83
CA GLU A 40 -0.80 0.06 17.09
C GLU A 40 -0.70 -0.75 15.79
N GLN A 41 -1.44 -0.39 14.75
CA GLN A 41 -1.40 -1.09 13.45
C GLN A 41 0.01 -1.09 12.87
N ILE A 42 0.63 0.08 12.76
CA ILE A 42 1.97 0.19 12.18
C ILE A 42 2.98 -0.55 13.07
N ARG A 43 3.00 -0.28 14.37
CA ARG A 43 4.00 -0.85 15.29
C ARG A 43 4.01 -2.38 15.32
N TYR A 44 2.83 -3.01 15.27
CA TYR A 44 2.72 -4.46 15.44
C TYR A 44 2.63 -5.25 14.14
N ARG A 45 2.34 -4.58 13.02
CA ARG A 45 2.14 -5.27 11.73
C ARG A 45 3.22 -4.94 10.70
N PHE A 46 3.90 -3.81 10.81
CA PHE A 46 4.86 -3.38 9.79
C PHE A 46 6.25 -3.92 10.09
N GLY A 47 6.89 -4.47 9.06
CA GLY A 47 8.34 -4.65 9.04
C GLY A 47 9.07 -3.37 8.61
N PRO A 48 10.42 -3.40 8.57
CA PRO A 48 11.22 -2.27 8.12
C PRO A 48 10.87 -1.78 6.71
N ASP A 49 10.70 -2.70 5.75
CA ASP A 49 10.35 -2.34 4.37
C ASP A 49 8.95 -1.72 4.24
N ASP A 50 8.00 -2.12 5.10
CA ASP A 50 6.66 -1.52 5.13
C ASP A 50 6.69 -0.07 5.58
N LEU A 51 7.60 0.28 6.50
CA LEU A 51 7.79 1.68 6.93
C LEU A 51 8.39 2.52 5.80
N LEU A 52 9.35 1.97 5.05
CA LEU A 52 9.91 2.66 3.88
C LEU A 52 8.87 2.86 2.78
N ASP A 53 8.02 1.86 2.56
CA ASP A 53 6.89 1.95 1.64
C ASP A 53 5.86 2.98 2.10
N LEU A 54 5.58 3.06 3.41
CA LEU A 54 4.66 4.04 3.98
C LEU A 54 5.19 5.48 3.81
N MET A 55 6.46 5.70 4.14
CA MET A 55 7.11 7.00 3.96
C MET A 55 7.11 7.42 2.49
N PHE A 56 7.40 6.47 1.59
CA PHE A 56 7.35 6.70 0.15
C PHE A 56 5.93 7.05 -0.33
N ASP A 57 4.92 6.29 0.09
CA ASP A 57 3.52 6.48 -0.30
C ASP A 57 2.99 7.84 0.14
N LEU A 58 3.42 8.31 1.32
CA LEU A 58 3.05 9.60 1.91
C LEU A 58 3.96 10.76 1.48
N ARG A 59 4.93 10.51 0.59
CA ARG A 59 5.92 11.50 0.13
C ARG A 59 6.68 12.19 1.29
N MET A 60 6.90 11.48 2.39
CA MET A 60 7.64 11.99 3.54
C MET A 60 9.14 11.88 3.29
N ASN A 61 9.90 12.93 3.62
CA ASN A 61 11.35 12.84 3.54
C ASN A 61 11.90 12.00 4.68
N GLU A 62 12.89 11.17 4.37
CA GLU A 62 13.53 10.31 5.36
C GLU A 62 14.20 11.11 6.49
N SER A 63 14.76 12.28 6.19
CA SER A 63 15.36 13.18 7.18
C SER A 63 14.38 13.70 8.22
N ASP A 64 13.11 13.83 7.85
CA ASP A 64 12.05 14.39 8.72
C ASP A 64 11.50 13.30 9.66
N ILE A 65 11.76 12.03 9.34
CA ILE A 65 11.20 10.87 10.01
C ILE A 65 12.27 10.08 10.78
N VAL A 66 13.46 9.92 10.21
CA VAL A 66 14.55 9.11 10.77
C VAL A 66 15.68 10.03 11.19
N ALA A 67 15.78 10.27 12.49
CA ALA A 67 16.90 11.00 13.06
C ALA A 67 18.15 10.09 13.17
N PRO A 68 19.37 10.62 12.93
CA PRO A 68 20.61 9.84 13.07
C PRO A 68 20.72 9.15 14.44
N GLY A 69 20.99 7.86 14.43
CA GLY A 69 21.16 7.05 15.64
C GLY A 69 19.86 6.65 16.35
N GLN A 70 18.68 7.03 15.84
CA GLN A 70 17.40 6.55 16.37
C GLN A 70 17.01 5.19 15.75
N PRO A 71 16.38 4.31 16.53
CA PRO A 71 15.83 3.08 15.99
C PRO A 71 14.65 3.37 15.05
N LEU A 72 14.45 2.52 14.03
CA LEU A 72 13.36 2.64 13.07
C LEU A 72 11.97 2.62 13.74
N SER A 73 11.85 2.04 14.95
CA SER A 73 10.62 2.11 15.74
C SER A 73 10.18 3.54 16.09
N SER A 74 11.15 4.48 16.24
CA SER A 74 10.84 5.89 16.47
C SER A 74 10.21 6.54 15.23
N ALA A 75 10.48 6.02 14.03
CA ALA A 75 9.87 6.49 12.79
C ALA A 75 8.35 6.37 12.80
N VAL A 76 7.79 5.35 13.48
CA VAL A 76 6.33 5.17 13.58
C VAL A 76 5.67 6.39 14.21
N THR A 77 6.24 6.89 15.30
CA THR A 77 5.69 8.07 16.01
C THR A 77 5.82 9.30 15.12
N ASN A 78 7.00 9.49 14.51
CA ASN A 78 7.27 10.65 13.66
C ASN A 78 6.39 10.69 12.40
N ILE A 79 6.09 9.54 11.78
CA ILE A 79 5.17 9.45 10.62
C ILE A 79 3.77 9.91 11.04
N ILE A 80 3.29 9.44 12.19
CA ILE A 80 1.95 9.75 12.69
C ILE A 80 1.85 11.23 13.08
N ASP A 81 2.86 11.76 13.77
CA ASP A 81 2.96 13.19 14.12
C ASP A 81 2.96 14.06 12.87
N LEU A 82 3.83 13.77 11.90
CA LEU A 82 3.92 14.55 10.67
C LEU A 82 2.61 14.48 9.87
N ALA A 83 1.96 13.32 9.81
CA ALA A 83 0.67 13.17 9.13
C ALA A 83 -0.45 13.98 9.79
N GLU A 84 -0.44 14.09 11.12
CA GLU A 84 -1.38 14.89 11.88
C GLU A 84 -1.12 16.39 11.68
N GLU A 85 0.14 16.82 11.79
CA GLU A 85 0.57 18.21 11.61
C GLU A 85 0.27 18.74 10.20
N THR A 86 0.44 17.89 9.18
CA THR A 86 0.17 18.25 7.77
C THR A 86 -1.26 18.00 7.33
N GLY A 87 -2.11 17.46 8.22
CA GLY A 87 -3.54 17.22 7.94
C GLY A 87 -3.82 16.05 6.98
N ILE A 88 -2.84 15.17 6.74
CA ILE A 88 -2.95 14.01 5.82
C ILE A 88 -3.31 12.70 6.55
N GLY A 89 -3.87 12.75 7.76
CA GLY A 89 -4.24 11.56 8.54
C GLY A 89 -5.16 10.57 7.81
N GLY A 90 -6.02 11.06 6.90
CA GLY A 90 -6.81 10.19 6.02
C GLY A 90 -5.98 9.44 4.98
N GLU A 91 -4.95 10.08 4.43
CA GLU A 91 -4.01 9.46 3.48
C GLU A 91 -3.11 8.43 4.19
N LEU A 92 -2.66 8.74 5.41
CA LEU A 92 -1.96 7.79 6.28
C LEU A 92 -2.80 6.54 6.51
N THR A 93 -4.07 6.71 6.89
CA THR A 93 -5.00 5.59 7.12
C THR A 93 -5.12 4.71 5.87
N LEU A 94 -5.30 5.32 4.69
CA LEU A 94 -5.44 4.61 3.43
C LEU A 94 -4.13 3.91 2.99
N ALA A 95 -2.98 4.55 3.19
CA ALA A 95 -1.68 3.96 2.87
C ALA A 95 -1.38 2.75 3.76
N VAL A 96 -1.71 2.85 5.07
CA VAL A 96 -1.58 1.72 6.00
C VAL A 96 -2.47 0.56 5.58
N GLU A 97 -3.74 0.83 5.27
CA GLU A 97 -4.68 -0.20 4.78
C GLU A 97 -4.14 -0.91 3.54
N ARG A 98 -3.62 -0.16 2.56
CA ARG A 98 -3.11 -0.73 1.31
C ARG A 98 -1.81 -1.52 1.45
N ILE A 99 -0.98 -1.19 2.44
CA ILE A 99 0.22 -1.99 2.74
C ILE A 99 -0.18 -3.31 3.38
N LEU A 100 -1.12 -3.29 4.33
CA LEU A 100 -1.61 -4.49 5.02
C LEU A 100 -2.50 -5.37 4.16
N THR A 101 -3.26 -4.75 3.27
CA THR A 101 -4.22 -5.40 2.37
C THR A 101 -4.09 -4.77 0.99
N PRO A 102 -3.09 -5.19 0.20
CA PRO A 102 -2.87 -4.67 -1.14
C PRO A 102 -4.14 -4.82 -1.99
N PRO A 103 -4.53 -3.77 -2.74
CA PRO A 103 -5.67 -3.87 -3.64
C PRO A 103 -5.38 -4.88 -4.76
N GLU A 104 -6.39 -5.70 -5.05
CA GLU A 104 -6.38 -6.58 -6.24
C GLU A 104 -6.24 -5.76 -7.53
N ALA A 105 -5.65 -6.37 -8.56
CA ALA A 105 -5.39 -5.73 -9.84
C ALA A 105 -6.65 -5.10 -10.47
N ASP A 106 -7.79 -5.76 -10.36
CA ASP A 106 -9.08 -5.29 -10.92
C ASP A 106 -9.62 -4.01 -10.25
N ASN A 107 -9.13 -3.71 -9.04
CA ASN A 107 -9.53 -2.51 -8.28
C ASN A 107 -8.57 -1.33 -8.50
N LEU A 108 -7.49 -1.53 -9.27
CA LEU A 108 -6.52 -0.50 -9.56
C LEU A 108 -6.93 0.33 -10.79
N PRO A 109 -6.46 1.58 -10.90
CA PRO A 109 -6.65 2.37 -12.10
C PRO A 109 -6.05 1.66 -13.31
N ARG A 110 -6.73 1.73 -14.44
CA ARG A 110 -6.22 1.22 -15.70
C ARG A 110 -4.92 1.94 -16.08
N LEU A 111 -4.02 1.24 -16.77
CA LEU A 111 -2.68 1.75 -17.11
C LEU A 111 -2.74 3.07 -17.92
N GLU A 112 -3.72 3.21 -18.81
CA GLU A 112 -3.94 4.41 -19.62
C GLU A 112 -4.43 5.64 -18.83
N LYS A 113 -4.82 5.46 -17.56
CA LYS A 113 -5.25 6.55 -16.67
C LYS A 113 -4.14 7.05 -15.76
N LEU A 114 -2.97 6.41 -15.76
CA LEU A 114 -1.83 6.84 -14.97
C LEU A 114 -1.22 8.12 -15.56
N SER A 115 -0.77 8.98 -14.66
CA SER A 115 -0.13 10.26 -14.96
C SER A 115 1.00 10.54 -13.97
N VAL A 116 1.82 11.55 -14.25
CA VAL A 116 2.87 12.01 -13.32
C VAL A 116 2.32 12.50 -11.97
N ASP A 117 1.06 12.95 -11.97
CA ASP A 117 0.34 13.41 -10.78
C ASP A 117 -0.32 12.27 -10.00
N SER A 118 -0.23 11.03 -10.50
CA SER A 118 -0.78 9.87 -9.79
C SER A 118 -0.08 9.70 -8.44
N PRO A 119 -0.82 9.39 -7.36
CA PRO A 119 -0.22 9.17 -6.05
C PRO A 119 0.84 8.05 -6.08
N PRO A 120 1.95 8.16 -5.32
CA PRO A 120 3.02 7.15 -5.33
C PRO A 120 2.49 5.76 -4.93
N THR A 121 1.58 5.73 -3.96
CA THR A 121 0.87 4.51 -3.55
C THR A 121 0.17 3.82 -4.72
N VAL A 122 -0.52 4.58 -5.58
CA VAL A 122 -1.23 4.03 -6.76
C VAL A 122 -0.22 3.46 -7.75
N LEU A 123 0.83 4.20 -8.07
CA LEU A 123 1.85 3.76 -9.02
C LEU A 123 2.57 2.50 -8.53
N ARG A 124 2.94 2.45 -7.24
CA ARG A 124 3.58 1.28 -6.63
C ARG A 124 2.67 0.06 -6.72
N HIS A 125 1.40 0.18 -6.34
CA HIS A 125 0.47 -0.95 -6.40
C HIS A 125 0.19 -1.42 -7.82
N VAL A 126 0.09 -0.51 -8.80
CA VAL A 126 -0.05 -0.88 -10.21
C VAL A 126 1.18 -1.64 -10.71
N LEU A 127 2.38 -1.15 -10.41
CA LEU A 127 3.61 -1.83 -10.79
C LEU A 127 3.70 -3.23 -10.16
N LEU A 128 3.31 -3.36 -8.90
CA LEU A 128 3.33 -4.63 -8.18
C LEU A 128 2.27 -5.61 -8.66
N ALA A 129 1.10 -5.14 -9.08
CA ALA A 129 0.01 -6.00 -9.53
C ALA A 129 0.20 -6.48 -10.98
N HIS A 130 0.65 -5.60 -11.88
CA HIS A 130 0.59 -5.87 -13.32
C HIS A 130 1.90 -6.30 -13.97
N PHE A 131 3.05 -6.10 -13.31
CA PHE A 131 4.35 -6.37 -13.92
C PHE A 131 5.17 -7.35 -13.10
N SER A 132 5.81 -8.32 -13.73
CA SER A 132 6.78 -9.20 -13.08
C SER A 132 8.07 -8.45 -12.72
N ARG A 133 8.90 -9.05 -11.87
CA ARG A 133 10.23 -8.48 -11.55
C ARG A 133 11.08 -8.29 -12.82
N ASP A 134 11.01 -9.23 -13.76
CA ASP A 134 11.78 -9.16 -15.01
C ASP A 134 11.29 -8.03 -15.93
N GLN A 135 9.98 -7.78 -15.97
CA GLN A 135 9.42 -6.64 -16.70
C GLN A 135 9.86 -5.31 -16.08
N LEU A 136 9.87 -5.20 -14.74
CA LEU A 136 10.41 -4.02 -14.05
C LEU A 136 11.89 -3.81 -14.37
N ARG A 137 12.68 -4.90 -14.46
CA ARG A 137 14.08 -4.84 -14.88
C ARG A 137 14.22 -4.35 -16.33
N GLN A 138 13.39 -4.85 -17.23
CA GLN A 138 13.36 -4.39 -18.63
C GLN A 138 13.01 -2.91 -18.74
N PHE A 139 12.10 -2.40 -17.91
CA PHE A 139 11.81 -0.97 -17.83
C PHE A 139 13.02 -0.17 -17.35
N ALA A 140 13.68 -0.60 -16.27
CA ALA A 140 14.89 0.05 -15.79
C ALA A 140 15.97 0.11 -16.90
N THR A 141 16.21 -1.01 -17.59
CA THR A 141 17.15 -1.06 -18.73
C THR A 141 16.74 -0.11 -19.85
N SER A 142 15.46 -0.07 -20.22
CA SER A 142 14.94 0.83 -21.28
C SER A 142 15.08 2.31 -20.89
N LEU A 143 15.06 2.62 -19.60
CA LEU A 143 15.26 3.95 -19.04
C LEU A 143 16.74 4.30 -18.81
N ASN A 144 17.66 3.42 -19.21
CA ASN A 144 19.10 3.53 -18.94
C ASN A 144 19.42 3.67 -17.45
N ILE A 145 18.71 2.89 -16.62
CA ILE A 145 18.92 2.79 -15.19
C ILE A 145 19.60 1.46 -14.91
N ASP A 146 20.75 1.50 -14.22
CA ASP A 146 21.38 0.28 -13.74
C ASP A 146 20.49 -0.35 -12.66
N TRP A 147 20.12 -1.60 -12.87
CA TRP A 147 19.24 -2.34 -11.96
C TRP A 147 19.86 -2.49 -10.57
N GLU A 148 21.17 -2.63 -10.50
CA GLU A 148 21.88 -2.79 -9.22
C GLU A 148 21.92 -1.47 -8.43
N GLU A 149 21.82 -0.31 -9.09
CA GLU A 149 21.72 1.00 -8.44
C GLU A 149 20.37 1.22 -7.73
N LEU A 150 19.35 0.42 -8.04
CA LEU A 150 18.04 0.51 -7.36
C LEU A 150 18.05 -0.09 -5.95
N GLY A 151 19.16 -0.75 -5.58
CA GLY A 151 19.37 -1.39 -4.29
C GLY A 151 19.05 -2.89 -4.29
N PRO A 152 19.41 -3.60 -3.21
CA PRO A 152 19.08 -5.00 -3.05
C PRO A 152 17.62 -5.18 -2.65
N GLY A 153 17.04 -6.35 -2.93
CA GLY A 153 15.76 -6.73 -2.37
C GLY A 153 14.88 -7.57 -3.28
N ASP A 154 13.63 -7.71 -2.85
CA ASP A 154 12.58 -8.36 -3.62
C ASP A 154 11.92 -7.38 -4.61
N LYS A 155 10.86 -7.85 -5.28
CA LYS A 155 10.10 -7.04 -6.23
C LYS A 155 9.56 -5.75 -5.59
N LYS A 156 9.14 -5.80 -4.32
CA LYS A 156 8.55 -4.67 -3.60
C LYS A 156 9.58 -3.57 -3.39
N SER A 157 10.72 -3.92 -2.79
CA SER A 157 11.80 -2.97 -2.53
C SER A 157 12.38 -2.38 -3.83
N LEU A 158 12.55 -3.18 -4.88
CA LEU A 158 13.03 -2.72 -6.19
C LEU A 158 12.01 -1.80 -6.90
N THR A 159 10.71 -2.07 -6.76
CA THR A 159 9.66 -1.18 -7.31
C THR A 159 9.70 0.20 -6.66
N ARG A 160 9.79 0.25 -5.33
CA ARG A 160 9.97 1.52 -4.60
C ARG A 160 11.28 2.20 -5.02
N GLY A 161 12.38 1.46 -5.14
CA GLY A 161 13.67 1.96 -5.60
C GLY A 161 13.60 2.61 -6.98
N LEU A 162 12.98 1.94 -7.95
CA LEU A 162 12.75 2.47 -9.29
C LEU A 162 11.96 3.78 -9.27
N LEU A 163 10.84 3.81 -8.54
CA LEU A 163 10.00 5.02 -8.46
C LEU A 163 10.76 6.16 -7.78
N LEU A 164 11.46 5.91 -6.67
CA LEU A 164 12.31 6.91 -6.00
C LEU A 164 13.38 7.48 -6.94
N TYR A 165 14.05 6.62 -7.70
CA TYR A 165 15.07 7.03 -8.67
C TYR A 165 14.50 8.00 -9.70
N LEU A 166 13.31 7.70 -10.22
CA LEU A 166 12.63 8.47 -11.25
C LEU A 166 12.07 9.79 -10.72
N TYR A 167 11.46 9.78 -9.52
CA TYR A 167 10.96 10.99 -8.87
C TYR A 167 12.08 12.01 -8.64
N ARG A 168 13.22 11.57 -8.11
CA ARG A 168 14.38 12.46 -7.84
C ARG A 168 14.95 13.11 -9.11
N ARG A 169 14.70 12.51 -10.28
CA ARG A 169 15.21 12.98 -11.57
C ARG A 169 14.13 13.58 -12.47
N ASN A 170 12.89 13.65 -12.00
CA ASN A 170 11.75 14.11 -12.78
C ASN A 170 11.56 13.33 -14.11
N ARG A 171 11.72 12.00 -14.07
CA ARG A 171 11.66 11.11 -15.25
C ARG A 171 10.49 10.11 -15.21
N LEU A 172 9.48 10.38 -14.37
CA LEU A 172 8.35 9.47 -14.19
C LEU A 172 7.52 9.31 -15.48
N ASP A 173 7.45 10.35 -16.31
CA ASP A 173 6.74 10.33 -17.58
C ASP A 173 7.31 9.29 -18.56
N GLU A 174 8.63 9.08 -18.55
CA GLU A 174 9.29 8.08 -19.38
C GLU A 174 8.85 6.66 -19.01
N LEU A 175 8.78 6.35 -17.71
CA LEU A 175 8.26 5.07 -17.23
C LEU A 175 6.78 4.90 -17.61
N LEU A 176 5.97 5.94 -17.46
CA LEU A 176 4.54 5.87 -17.81
C LEU A 176 4.31 5.54 -19.28
N LYS A 177 5.14 6.10 -20.19
CA LYS A 177 5.10 5.75 -21.62
C LYS A 177 5.40 4.27 -21.84
N LEU A 178 6.36 3.69 -21.13
CA LEU A 178 6.69 2.26 -21.23
C LEU A 178 5.55 1.38 -20.69
N ILE A 179 4.98 1.73 -19.53
CA ILE A 179 3.85 1.02 -18.92
C ILE A 179 2.64 1.01 -19.86
N GLN A 180 2.33 2.15 -20.47
CA GLN A 180 1.16 2.30 -21.35
C GLN A 180 1.35 1.65 -22.73
N ALA A 181 2.60 1.49 -23.17
CA ALA A 181 2.95 0.77 -24.38
C ALA A 181 3.11 -0.75 -24.17
N ALA A 182 3.26 -1.19 -22.91
CA ALA A 182 3.39 -2.60 -22.60
C ALA A 182 2.08 -3.34 -22.91
N PRO A 183 2.13 -4.54 -23.50
CA PRO A 183 0.93 -5.34 -23.70
C PRO A 183 0.30 -5.61 -22.33
N ALA A 184 -1.01 -5.33 -22.21
CA ALA A 184 -1.76 -5.61 -21.01
C ALA A 184 -1.74 -7.12 -20.74
N GLY A 185 -0.91 -7.55 -19.79
CA GLY A 185 -0.87 -8.88 -19.17
C GLY A 185 -0.89 -10.07 -20.14
N SER A 186 0.28 -10.69 -20.34
CA SER A 186 0.37 -12.14 -20.57
C SER A 186 0.45 -12.86 -19.23
#